data_AF-A0A7X2J300-F1
#
_entry.id   AF-A0A7X2J300-F1
#
_cell.length_a   1.000
_cell.length_b   1.000
_cell.length_c   1.000
_cell.angle_alpha   90.00
_cell.angle_beta   90.00
_cell.angle_gamma   90.00
#
_symmetry.space_group_name_H-M   'P 1'
#
loop_
_entity.id
_entity.type
_entity.pdbx_description
1 polymer ?
#
loop_
_entity_poly.entity_id
_entity_poly.type
_entity_poly.pdbx_seq_one_letter_code
_entity_poly.pdbx_strand_id
1 'polypeptide(L)'
;MKKDILQTKELYKQLMTILNKESDNEVNYIINQLENGLKLIDEYIYNQPEEKNDLNQLYLQLTEIYKNINQPRVGLSDYFIWKDDYDERMKANESLDSIKDSLYKLFKDY
;
A
#
# COMPACT_ATOMS: atom_id res chain seq x y z
N MET A 1 -16.49 -1.05 -3.84
CA MET A 1 -16.02 -2.14 -2.97
C MET A 1 -15.13 -3.17 -3.69
N LYS A 2 -15.65 -4.12 -4.47
CA LYS A 2 -14.77 -5.10 -5.17
C LYS A 2 -13.76 -4.46 -6.12
N LYS A 3 -14.14 -3.36 -6.79
CA LYS A 3 -13.24 -2.53 -7.60
C LYS A 3 -12.11 -1.93 -6.77
N ASP A 4 -12.43 -1.42 -5.59
CA ASP A 4 -11.48 -0.76 -4.71
C ASP A 4 -10.48 -1.77 -4.15
N ILE A 5 -10.88 -3.03 -3.89
CA ILE A 5 -9.96 -4.13 -3.54
C ILE A 5 -8.94 -4.39 -4.65
N LEU A 6 -9.40 -4.48 -5.90
CA LEU A 6 -8.50 -4.66 -7.04
C LEU A 6 -7.56 -3.46 -7.21
N GLN A 7 -8.06 -2.25 -6.94
CA GLN A 7 -7.25 -1.04 -6.96
C GLN A 7 -6.21 -1.04 -5.83
N THR A 8 -6.58 -1.41 -4.60
CA THR A 8 -5.65 -1.57 -3.47
C THR A 8 -4.56 -2.57 -3.82
N LYS A 9 -4.92 -3.71 -4.41
CA LYS A 9 -3.95 -4.73 -4.87
C LYS A 9 -2.92 -4.14 -5.84
N GLU A 10 -3.39 -3.38 -6.82
CA GLU A 10 -2.52 -2.76 -7.82
C GLU A 10 -1.60 -1.70 -7.20
N LEU A 11 -2.14 -0.83 -6.34
CA LEU A 11 -1.36 0.17 -5.62
C LEU A 11 -0.31 -0.45 -4.71
N TYR A 12 -0.62 -1.55 -4.01
CA TYR A 12 0.35 -2.26 -3.17
C TYR A 12 1.48 -2.86 -4.00
N LYS A 13 1.19 -3.42 -5.17
CA LYS A 13 2.23 -3.93 -6.10
C LYS A 13 3.13 -2.81 -6.63
N GLN A 14 2.54 -1.69 -7.03
CA GLN A 14 3.29 -0.53 -7.50
C GLN A 14 4.20 0.02 -6.40
N LEU A 15 3.66 0.15 -5.19
CA LEU A 15 4.41 0.60 -4.03
C LEU A 15 5.57 -0.35 -3.70
N MET A 16 5.32 -1.67 -3.64
CA MET A 16 6.39 -2.66 -3.46
C MET A 16 7.46 -2.56 -4.55
N THR A 17 7.07 -2.30 -5.80
CA THR A 17 8.03 -2.15 -6.90
C THR A 17 8.92 -0.93 -6.72
N ILE A 18 8.39 0.15 -6.15
CA ILE A 18 9.16 1.34 -5.80
C ILE A 18 10.08 1.03 -4.62
N LEU A 19 9.54 0.52 -3.51
CA LEU A 19 10.30 0.29 -2.27
C LEU A 19 11.42 -0.76 -2.43
N ASN A 20 11.20 -1.81 -3.22
CA ASN A 20 12.23 -2.84 -3.46
C ASN A 20 13.43 -2.35 -4.27
N LYS A 21 13.34 -1.19 -4.92
CA LYS A 21 14.49 -0.57 -5.60
C LYS A 21 15.37 0.20 -4.63
N GLU A 22 14.85 0.53 -3.46
CA GLU A 22 15.54 1.28 -2.43
C GLU A 22 16.30 0.30 -1.53
N SER A 23 17.57 0.59 -1.25
CA SER A 23 18.43 -0.26 -0.41
C SER A 23 18.29 0.09 1.08
N ASP A 24 17.06 0.32 1.54
CA ASP A 24 16.75 0.84 2.87
C ASP A 24 16.10 -0.23 3.74
N ASN A 25 16.69 -0.54 4.91
CA ASN A 25 16.09 -1.48 5.83
C ASN A 25 14.81 -0.95 6.49
N GLU A 26 14.62 0.37 6.51
CA GLU A 26 13.42 1.02 7.05
C GLU A 26 12.17 0.66 6.23
N VAL A 27 12.32 0.36 4.93
CA VAL A 27 11.18 -0.04 4.08
C VAL A 27 10.77 -1.50 4.26
N ASN A 28 11.58 -2.34 4.88
CA ASN A 28 11.27 -3.77 5.05
C ASN A 28 9.99 -3.98 5.86
N TYR A 29 9.75 -3.15 6.88
CA TYR A 29 8.49 -3.22 7.64
C TYR A 29 7.28 -2.94 6.73
N ILE A 30 7.37 -1.89 5.91
CA ILE A 30 6.31 -1.50 4.98
C ILE A 30 6.09 -2.62 3.95
N ILE A 31 7.16 -3.16 3.36
CA ILE A 31 7.10 -4.27 2.39
C ILE A 31 6.37 -5.48 3.00
N ASN A 32 6.71 -5.88 4.23
CA ASN A 32 6.04 -6.99 4.90
C ASN A 32 4.54 -6.75 5.12
N GLN A 33 4.14 -5.52 5.45
CA GLN A 33 2.73 -5.15 5.57
C GLN A 33 2.00 -5.21 4.22
N LEU A 34 2.64 -4.75 3.14
CA LEU A 34 2.09 -4.81 1.78
C LEU A 34 1.94 -6.26 1.30
N GLU A 35 2.93 -7.12 1.56
CA GLU A 35 2.85 -8.55 1.24
C GLU A 35 1.70 -9.24 1.97
N ASN A 36 1.51 -8.93 3.25
CA ASN A 36 0.38 -9.46 4.02
C ASN A 36 -0.95 -9.01 3.40
N GLY A 37 -1.08 -7.72 3.06
CA GLY A 37 -2.28 -7.20 2.40
C GLY A 37 -2.57 -7.86 1.05
N LEU A 38 -1.53 -8.09 0.24
CA LEU A 38 -1.67 -8.82 -1.03
C LEU A 38 -2.16 -10.25 -0.83
N LYS A 39 -1.61 -10.97 0.17
CA LYS A 39 -2.06 -12.33 0.51
C LYS A 39 -3.54 -12.36 0.90
N LEU A 40 -3.97 -11.44 1.76
CA LEU A 40 -5.38 -11.33 2.16
C LEU A 40 -6.30 -11.09 0.96
N ILE A 41 -5.90 -10.21 0.04
CA ILE A 41 -6.67 -9.95 -1.18
C ILE A 41 -6.71 -11.18 -2.09
N ASP A 42 -5.57 -11.87 -2.26
CA ASP A 42 -5.47 -13.05 -3.11
C ASP A 42 -6.30 -14.21 -2.57
N GLU A 43 -6.26 -14.45 -1.26
CA GLU A 43 -7.10 -15.43 -0.57
C GLU A 43 -8.59 -15.12 -0.75
N TYR A 44 -8.99 -13.85 -0.56
CA TYR A 44 -10.37 -13.42 -0.78
C TYR A 44 -10.82 -13.64 -2.22
N ILE A 45 -9.99 -13.29 -3.22
CA ILE A 45 -10.31 -13.48 -4.64
C ILE A 45 -10.40 -14.97 -4.98
N TYR A 46 -9.49 -15.78 -4.46
CA TYR A 46 -9.43 -17.22 -4.72
C TYR A 46 -10.63 -17.96 -4.11
N ASN A 47 -10.96 -17.66 -2.86
CA ASN A 47 -12.05 -18.32 -2.13
C ASN A 47 -13.44 -17.92 -2.62
N GLN A 48 -13.56 -16.80 -3.37
CA GLN A 48 -14.83 -16.27 -3.89
C GLN A 48 -15.96 -16.28 -2.85
N PRO A 49 -15.75 -15.71 -1.65
CA PRO A 49 -16.77 -15.73 -0.61
C PRO A 49 -18.04 -15.01 -1.08
N GLU A 50 -19.18 -15.61 -0.81
CA GLU A 50 -20.49 -15.06 -1.18
C GLU A 50 -21.05 -14.11 -0.10
N GLU A 51 -20.45 -14.08 1.08
CA GLU A 51 -20.95 -13.31 2.22
C GLU A 51 -20.40 -11.88 2.26
N LYS A 52 -21.30 -10.92 2.50
CA LYS A 52 -20.94 -9.51 2.72
C LYS A 52 -20.04 -9.33 3.95
N ASN A 53 -20.12 -10.22 4.94
CA ASN A 53 -19.31 -10.14 6.14
C ASN A 53 -17.81 -10.35 5.85
N ASP A 54 -17.48 -11.28 4.95
CA ASP A 54 -16.09 -11.55 4.55
C ASP A 54 -15.45 -10.33 3.88
N LEU A 55 -16.22 -9.64 3.04
CA LEU A 55 -15.80 -8.40 2.42
C LEU A 55 -15.48 -7.32 3.47
N ASN A 56 -16.34 -7.14 4.46
CA ASN A 56 -16.12 -6.16 5.52
C ASN A 56 -14.89 -6.50 6.38
N GLN A 57 -14.69 -7.78 6.70
CA GLN A 57 -13.52 -8.23 7.45
C GLN A 57 -12.22 -7.96 6.69
N LEU A 58 -12.18 -8.29 5.39
CA LEU A 58 -11.04 -7.96 4.55
C LEU A 58 -10.75 -6.45 4.56
N TYR A 59 -11.78 -5.62 4.43
CA TYR A 59 -11.61 -4.16 4.48
C TYR A 59 -11.02 -3.68 5.80
N LEU A 60 -11.48 -4.19 6.94
CA LEU A 60 -10.93 -3.82 8.25
C LEU A 60 -9.44 -4.16 8.33
N GLN A 61 -9.05 -5.36 7.88
CA GLN A 61 -7.65 -5.78 7.85
C GLN A 61 -6.81 -4.90 6.91
N LEU A 62 -7.32 -4.55 5.73
CA LEU A 62 -6.63 -3.67 4.80
C LEU A 62 -6.50 -2.24 5.34
N THR A 63 -7.51 -1.74 6.06
CA THR A 63 -7.45 -0.44 6.74
C THR A 63 -6.42 -0.44 7.86
N GLU A 64 -6.31 -1.52 8.64
CA GLU A 64 -5.26 -1.66 9.65
C GLU A 64 -3.87 -1.66 9.04
N ILE A 65 -3.66 -2.39 7.95
CA ILE A 65 -2.41 -2.37 7.17
C ILE A 65 -2.11 -0.95 6.68
N TYR A 66 -3.09 -0.27 6.10
CA TYR A 66 -2.95 1.11 5.65
C TYR A 66 -2.53 2.06 6.79
N LYS A 67 -3.12 1.91 7.99
CA LYS A 67 -2.75 2.69 9.18
C LYS A 67 -1.32 2.38 9.62
N ASN A 68 -0.92 1.10 9.61
CA ASN A 68 0.43 0.68 9.99
C ASN A 68 1.50 1.22 9.05
N ILE A 69 1.27 1.16 7.74
CA ILE A 69 2.23 1.68 6.77
C ILE A 69 2.27 3.19 6.69
N ASN A 70 1.31 3.93 7.29
CA ASN A 70 1.28 5.40 7.32
C ASN A 70 1.56 5.97 8.72
N GLN A 71 2.20 5.20 9.61
CA GLN A 71 2.61 5.72 10.91
C GLN A 71 3.66 6.83 10.76
N PRO A 72 3.59 7.89 11.58
CA PRO A 72 4.63 8.92 11.63
C PRO A 72 6.02 8.31 11.87
N ARG A 73 7.05 8.88 11.26
CA ARG A 73 8.48 8.54 11.43
C ARG A 73 8.97 7.17 10.94
N VAL A 74 8.08 6.19 10.83
CA VAL A 74 8.46 4.79 10.48
C VAL A 74 7.67 4.23 9.30
N GLY A 75 6.73 5.02 8.78
CA GLY A 75 5.89 4.67 7.64
C GLY A 75 6.04 5.65 6.47
N LEU A 76 5.16 5.48 5.49
CA LEU A 76 5.07 6.25 4.27
C LEU A 76 4.77 7.74 4.47
N SER A 77 4.26 8.14 5.63
CA SER A 77 3.86 9.54 5.87
C SER A 77 5.02 10.50 5.63
N ASP A 78 6.21 10.13 6.10
CA ASP A 78 7.43 10.94 6.00
C ASP A 78 8.44 10.33 5.02
N TYR A 79 8.11 9.20 4.39
CA TYR A 79 9.02 8.49 3.49
C TYR A 79 9.26 9.28 2.20
N PHE A 80 10.54 9.44 1.87
CA PHE A 80 11.02 10.19 0.72
C PHE A 80 12.18 9.47 0.06
N ILE A 81 12.13 9.32 -1.26
CA ILE A 81 13.17 8.64 -2.02
C ILE A 81 14.29 9.62 -2.34
N TRP A 82 15.49 9.33 -1.83
CA TRP A 82 16.68 10.13 -2.13
C TRP A 82 17.45 9.59 -3.34
N LYS A 83 17.74 10.46 -4.31
CA LYS A 83 18.60 10.18 -5.46
C LYS A 83 19.50 11.37 -5.75
N ASP A 84 20.74 11.17 -6.18
CA ASP A 84 21.67 12.28 -6.43
C ASP A 84 21.21 13.17 -7.60
N ASP A 85 20.64 12.57 -8.64
CA ASP A 85 20.04 13.31 -9.75
C ASP A 85 18.69 13.91 -9.34
N TYR A 86 18.52 15.22 -9.57
CA TYR A 86 17.33 15.97 -9.18
C TYR A 86 16.08 15.51 -9.94
N ASP A 87 16.18 15.31 -11.25
CA ASP A 87 15.04 14.94 -12.09
C ASP A 87 14.57 13.52 -11.77
N GLU A 88 15.51 12.59 -11.55
CA GLU A 88 15.18 11.25 -11.10
C GLU A 88 14.53 11.24 -9.70
N ARG A 89 15.03 12.07 -8.77
CA ARG A 89 14.47 12.21 -7.43
C ARG A 89 13.04 12.75 -7.49
N MET A 90 12.82 13.79 -8.29
CA MET A 90 11.49 14.40 -8.43
C MET A 90 10.51 13.39 -8.99
N LYS A 91 10.86 12.71 -10.09
CA LYS A 91 10.01 11.71 -10.75
C LYS A 91 9.67 10.52 -9.84
N ALA A 92 10.64 10.06 -9.04
CA ALA A 92 10.43 8.96 -8.10
C ALA A 92 9.42 9.36 -7.00
N ASN A 93 9.57 10.55 -6.42
CA ASN A 93 8.68 11.02 -5.36
C ASN A 93 7.30 11.41 -5.89
N GLU A 94 7.17 12.00 -7.09
CA GLU A 94 5.86 12.22 -7.73
C GLU A 94 5.07 10.91 -7.90
N SER A 95 5.76 9.85 -8.33
CA SER A 95 5.15 8.52 -8.49
C SER A 95 4.70 7.94 -7.14
N LEU A 96 5.54 8.08 -6.12
CA LEU A 96 5.25 7.64 -4.76
C LEU A 96 4.06 8.42 -4.16
N ASP A 97 4.05 9.75 -4.29
CA ASP A 97 3.00 10.61 -3.73
C ASP A 97 1.65 10.36 -4.40
N SER A 98 1.63 10.09 -5.72
CA SER A 98 0.42 9.69 -6.43
C SER A 98 -0.20 8.40 -5.86
N ILE A 99 0.64 7.45 -5.45
CA ILE A 99 0.20 6.20 -4.80
C ILE A 99 -0.32 6.51 -3.39
N LYS A 100 0.40 7.30 -2.59
CA LYS A 100 -0.04 7.72 -1.24
C LYS A 100 -1.42 8.39 -1.28
N ASP A 101 -1.62 9.33 -2.21
CA ASP A 101 -2.90 10.01 -2.41
C ASP A 101 -4.03 9.07 -2.80
N SER A 102 -3.72 8.08 -3.65
CA SER A 102 -4.69 7.08 -4.09
C SER A 102 -5.10 6.15 -2.96
N LEU A 103 -4.14 5.71 -2.15
CA LEU A 103 -4.40 4.92 -0.94
C LEU A 103 -5.21 5.73 0.09
N TYR A 104 -4.85 6.99 0.32
CA TYR A 104 -5.60 7.88 1.21
C TYR A 104 -7.07 7.99 0.77
N LYS A 105 -7.34 8.20 -0.52
CA LYS A 105 -8.72 8.27 -1.04
C LYS A 105 -9.51 6.98 -0.85
N LEU A 106 -8.84 5.82 -0.87
CA LEU A 106 -9.49 4.51 -0.68
C LEU A 106 -9.84 4.24 0.79
N PHE A 107 -9.02 4.74 1.72
CA PHE A 107 -9.15 4.40 3.15
C PHE A 107 -9.60 5.55 4.05
N LYS A 108 -9.73 6.79 3.55
CA LYS A 108 -10.08 7.98 4.36
C LYS A 108 -11.43 7.89 5.10
N ASP A 109 -12.37 7.10 4.57
CA ASP A 109 -13.74 6.99 5.09
C ASP A 109 -13.93 5.74 5.98
N TYR A 110 -12.84 5.05 6.36
CA TYR A 110 -12.81 3.80 7.14
C TYR A 110 -11.85 3.87 8.34
#